data_AF-A0A385SVY2-F1
#
_entry.id   AF-A0A385SVY2-F1
#
_cell.length_a   1.000
_cell.length_b   1.000
_cell.length_c   1.000
_cell.angle_alpha   90.00
_cell.angle_beta   90.00
_cell.angle_gamma   90.00
#
_symmetry.space_group_name_H-M   'P 1'
#
loop_
_entity.id
_entity.type
_entity.pdbx_description
1 polymer ?
#
loop_
_entity_poly.entity_id
_entity_poly.type
_entity_poly.pdbx_seq_one_letter_code
_entity_poly.pdbx_strand_id
1 'polypeptide(L)'
;MVMLIACHSDEAESAYEKNVNAITSVAWTHPSVTNSADGDLSANYADFAILFTKQEANGFAGTFVVSNGGYAFTEVTGRWKFNDALTELQFDSGKTMTFTVDENHLSLDFTVAPPTGGRTDGLSGHFVFAFTK
;
A
#
# COMPACT_ATOMS: atom_id res chain seq x y z
N MET A 1 43.75 -4.28 31.09
CA MET A 1 43.55 -3.48 29.86
C MET A 1 42.45 -4.18 29.06
N VAL A 2 41.21 -3.74 29.22
CA VAL A 2 40.06 -4.33 28.54
C VAL A 2 39.99 -3.66 27.16
N MET A 3 40.36 -4.38 26.12
CA MET A 3 40.05 -3.96 24.74
C MET A 3 38.58 -4.32 24.49
N LEU A 4 37.71 -3.32 24.58
CA LEU A 4 36.35 -3.42 24.06
C LEU A 4 36.45 -3.39 22.53
N ILE A 5 36.35 -4.58 21.92
CA ILE A 5 36.12 -4.72 20.50
C ILE A 5 34.74 -4.14 20.23
N ALA A 6 34.70 -2.98 19.60
CA ALA A 6 33.49 -2.44 19.02
C ALA A 6 33.03 -3.42 17.93
N CYS A 7 32.00 -4.21 18.22
CA CYS A 7 31.26 -4.93 17.19
C CYS A 7 30.62 -3.88 16.28
N HIS A 8 31.20 -3.69 15.10
CA HIS A 8 30.51 -3.14 13.95
C HIS A 8 29.53 -4.23 13.49
N SER A 9 28.34 -4.28 14.10
CA SER A 9 27.26 -5.10 13.59
C SER A 9 26.56 -4.31 12.50
N ASP A 10 26.82 -4.66 11.24
CA ASP A 10 25.79 -4.60 10.21
C ASP A 10 24.60 -5.42 10.73
N GLU A 11 23.71 -4.78 11.50
CA GLU A 11 22.43 -5.39 11.85
C GLU A 11 21.67 -5.59 10.54
N ALA A 12 21.33 -6.84 10.25
CA ALA A 12 20.45 -7.16 9.13
C ALA A 12 19.16 -6.34 9.30
N GLU A 13 18.79 -5.61 8.25
CA GLU A 13 17.58 -4.80 8.24
C GLU A 13 16.35 -5.64 8.64
N SER A 14 15.54 -5.11 9.57
CA SER A 14 14.33 -5.80 10.00
C SER A 14 13.34 -5.92 8.83
N ALA A 15 12.49 -6.96 8.83
CA ALA A 15 11.45 -7.11 7.81
C ALA A 15 10.51 -5.88 7.75
N TYR A 16 10.26 -5.24 8.90
CA TYR A 16 9.50 -4.00 8.97
C TYR A 16 10.18 -2.88 8.19
N GLU A 17 11.45 -2.59 8.50
CA GLU A 17 12.21 -1.53 7.83
C GLU A 17 12.36 -1.81 6.34
N LYS A 18 12.59 -3.07 5.95
CA LYS A 18 12.64 -3.50 4.55
C LYS A 18 11.33 -3.16 3.81
N ASN A 19 10.18 -3.45 4.42
CA ASN A 19 8.88 -3.14 3.81
C ASN A 19 8.60 -1.63 3.77
N VAL A 20 8.95 -0.89 4.82
CA VAL A 20 8.83 0.59 4.85
C VAL A 20 9.68 1.20 3.73
N ASN A 21 10.94 0.78 3.60
CA ASN A 21 11.85 1.31 2.60
C ASN A 21 11.42 0.93 1.18
N ALA A 22 10.95 -0.30 0.97
CA ALA A 22 10.44 -0.73 -0.33
C ALA A 22 9.22 0.09 -0.77
N ILE A 23 8.22 0.28 0.11
CA ILE A 23 6.98 0.96 -0.23
C ILE A 23 7.12 2.48 -0.36
N THR A 24 8.05 3.10 0.39
CA THR A 24 8.26 4.56 0.42
C THR A 24 9.32 5.07 -0.55
N SER A 25 9.96 4.18 -1.32
CA SER A 25 11.05 4.52 -2.23
C SER A 25 10.67 5.55 -3.31
N VAL A 26 9.49 5.41 -3.91
CA VAL A 26 8.92 6.33 -4.93
C VAL A 26 7.39 6.21 -4.97
N ALA A 27 6.74 7.05 -5.78
CA ALA A 27 5.32 6.87 -6.09
C ALA A 27 5.08 5.61 -6.95
N TRP A 28 4.06 4.84 -6.61
CA TRP A 28 3.58 3.70 -7.38
C TRP A 28 2.52 4.18 -8.37
N THR A 29 2.73 3.91 -9.66
CA THR A 29 1.90 4.46 -10.75
C THR A 29 1.53 3.36 -11.75
N HIS A 30 0.56 3.65 -12.63
CA HIS A 30 0.19 2.79 -13.76
C HIS A 30 -0.07 1.32 -13.37
N PRO A 31 -0.99 1.06 -12.43
CA PRO A 31 -1.30 -0.32 -12.03
C PRO A 31 -1.91 -1.12 -13.19
N SER A 32 -1.67 -2.43 -13.20
CA SER A 32 -2.66 -3.38 -13.69
C SER A 32 -3.74 -3.54 -12.62
N VAL A 33 -5.01 -3.45 -13.00
CA VAL A 33 -6.13 -3.52 -12.07
C VAL A 33 -7.11 -4.59 -12.51
N THR A 34 -7.40 -5.53 -11.62
CA THR A 34 -8.49 -6.49 -11.81
C THR A 34 -9.54 -6.33 -10.72
N ASN A 35 -10.79 -6.52 -11.10
CA ASN A 35 -11.92 -6.63 -10.21
C ASN A 35 -12.60 -7.99 -10.41
N SER A 36 -13.01 -8.64 -9.32
CA SER A 36 -13.62 -9.97 -9.36
C SER A 36 -14.89 -10.08 -10.21
N ALA A 37 -15.68 -9.01 -10.29
CA ALA A 37 -16.95 -8.97 -11.00
C ALA A 37 -16.78 -8.47 -12.45
N ASP A 38 -15.93 -7.46 -12.65
CA ASP A 38 -15.83 -6.73 -13.92
C ASP A 38 -14.61 -7.11 -14.77
N GLY A 39 -13.67 -7.88 -14.22
CA GLY A 39 -12.45 -8.27 -14.92
C GLY A 39 -11.39 -7.17 -14.92
N ASP A 40 -10.73 -6.96 -16.05
CA ASP A 40 -9.67 -5.95 -16.20
C ASP A 40 -10.24 -4.53 -16.23
N LEU A 41 -9.80 -3.69 -15.29
CA LEU A 41 -10.18 -2.29 -15.15
C LEU A 41 -8.96 -1.36 -15.30
N SER A 42 -7.82 -1.83 -15.80
CA SER A 42 -6.57 -1.05 -15.86
C SER A 42 -6.74 0.27 -16.61
N ALA A 43 -7.55 0.29 -17.68
CA ALA A 43 -7.86 1.52 -18.42
C ALA A 43 -8.56 2.60 -17.57
N ASN A 44 -9.36 2.20 -16.57
CA ASN A 44 -10.08 3.11 -15.68
C ASN A 44 -9.15 3.72 -14.61
N TYR A 45 -8.00 3.09 -14.37
CA TYR A 45 -7.01 3.48 -13.37
C TYR A 45 -5.65 3.84 -14.01
N ALA A 46 -5.63 4.18 -15.30
CA ALA A 46 -4.39 4.43 -16.05
C ALA A 46 -3.52 5.53 -15.42
N ASP A 47 -4.16 6.56 -14.87
CA ASP A 47 -3.47 7.69 -14.20
C ASP A 47 -3.40 7.54 -12.67
N PHE A 48 -3.71 6.35 -12.13
CA PHE A 48 -3.66 6.11 -10.69
C PHE A 48 -2.22 6.18 -10.19
N ALA A 49 -2.05 6.93 -9.10
CA ALA A 49 -0.80 7.03 -8.37
C ALA A 49 -1.04 6.97 -6.86
N ILE A 50 -0.17 6.28 -6.14
CA ILE A 50 -0.10 6.30 -4.69
C ILE A 50 1.35 6.50 -4.23
N LEU A 51 1.56 7.50 -3.37
CA LEU A 51 2.85 7.79 -2.75
C LEU A 51 2.76 7.54 -1.26
N PHE A 52 3.62 6.67 -0.75
CA PHE A 52 3.81 6.46 0.68
C PHE A 52 5.05 7.24 1.13
N THR A 53 4.94 7.97 2.24
CA THR A 53 6.05 8.72 2.86
C THR A 53 6.27 8.20 4.27
N LYS A 54 7.51 7.81 4.61
CA LYS A 54 7.88 7.43 5.98
C LYS A 54 7.76 8.67 6.87
N GLN A 55 6.89 8.61 7.87
CA GLN A 55 6.63 9.71 8.80
C GLN A 55 6.00 9.14 10.07
N GLU A 56 6.83 8.54 10.92
CA GLU A 56 6.36 7.85 12.11
C GLU A 56 5.74 8.80 13.13
N ALA A 57 4.47 8.58 13.45
CA ALA A 57 3.74 9.36 14.46
C ALA A 57 2.50 8.61 14.94
N ASN A 58 2.24 8.65 16.26
CA ASN A 58 0.99 8.15 16.86
C ASN A 58 0.65 6.68 16.48
N GLY A 59 1.65 5.81 16.37
CA GLY A 59 1.46 4.40 16.01
C GLY A 59 1.25 4.13 14.52
N PHE A 60 1.53 5.12 13.66
CA PHE A 60 1.56 4.97 12.21
C PHE A 60 3.00 4.99 11.68
N ALA A 61 3.23 4.27 10.59
CA ALA A 61 4.52 4.22 9.91
C ALA A 61 4.75 5.45 9.01
N GLY A 62 3.67 6.04 8.50
CA GLY A 62 3.78 7.19 7.63
C GLY A 62 2.48 7.77 7.14
N THR A 63 2.60 8.63 6.13
CA THR A 63 1.50 9.26 5.41
C THR A 63 1.43 8.73 3.98
N PHE A 64 0.25 8.84 3.36
CA PHE A 64 0.07 8.55 1.95
C PHE A 64 -0.67 9.67 1.24
N VAL A 65 -0.48 9.74 -0.07
CA VAL A 65 -1.24 10.59 -1.00
C VAL A 65 -1.63 9.75 -2.20
N VAL A 66 -2.89 9.87 -2.60
CA VAL A 66 -3.48 9.19 -3.75
C VAL A 66 -3.88 10.23 -4.80
N SER A 67 -3.64 9.92 -6.07
CA SER A 67 -4.17 10.65 -7.21
C SER A 67 -4.88 9.68 -8.14
N ASN A 68 -6.05 10.09 -8.67
CA ASN A 68 -6.89 9.29 -9.58
C ASN A 68 -7.21 7.87 -9.04
N GLY A 69 -7.44 7.76 -7.73
CA GLY A 69 -7.77 6.51 -7.03
C GLY A 69 -9.14 5.91 -7.33
N GLY A 70 -9.93 6.58 -8.16
CA GLY A 70 -11.27 6.15 -8.55
C GLY A 70 -12.15 5.81 -7.35
N TYR A 71 -12.94 4.76 -7.49
CA TYR A 71 -13.82 4.28 -6.41
C TYR A 71 -13.09 3.38 -5.41
N ALA A 72 -11.99 2.75 -5.81
CA ALA A 72 -11.22 1.88 -4.94
C ALA A 72 -10.52 2.64 -3.80
N PHE A 73 -10.15 3.90 -4.06
CA PHE A 73 -9.52 4.81 -3.10
C PHE A 73 -10.25 6.16 -3.11
N THR A 74 -11.23 6.30 -2.21
CA THR A 74 -11.97 7.55 -2.02
C THR A 74 -11.21 8.54 -1.13
N GLU A 75 -10.32 8.04 -0.27
CA GLU A 75 -9.35 8.87 0.45
C GLU A 75 -8.20 9.33 -0.45
N VAL A 76 -7.95 10.64 -0.49
CA VAL A 76 -6.84 11.23 -1.26
C VAL A 76 -5.56 11.38 -0.43
N THR A 77 -5.67 11.33 0.89
CA THR A 77 -4.54 11.37 1.82
C THR A 77 -4.93 10.75 3.15
N GLY A 78 -3.93 10.32 3.93
CA GLY A 78 -4.14 9.75 5.26
C GLY A 78 -2.85 9.23 5.84
N ARG A 79 -2.98 8.40 6.86
CA ARG A 79 -1.85 7.70 7.50
C ARG A 79 -1.96 6.21 7.29
N TRP A 80 -0.81 5.54 7.25
CA TRP A 80 -0.73 4.09 7.05
C TRP A 80 0.17 3.44 8.08
N LYS A 81 -0.09 2.16 8.34
CA LYS A 81 0.74 1.28 9.16
C LYS A 81 0.62 -0.16 8.67
N PHE A 82 1.53 -1.01 9.11
CA PHE A 82 1.38 -2.45 8.95
C PHE A 82 0.61 -3.05 10.12
N ASN A 83 -0.04 -4.20 9.90
CA ASN A 83 -0.43 -5.07 11.01
C ASN A 83 0.80 -5.74 11.65
N ASP A 84 0.62 -6.38 12.80
CA ASP A 84 1.72 -7.01 13.55
C ASP A 84 2.42 -8.14 12.75
N ALA A 85 1.67 -8.80 11.86
CA ALA A 85 2.18 -9.88 11.01
C ALA A 85 2.91 -9.38 9.75
N LEU A 86 2.90 -8.07 9.47
CA LEU A 86 3.44 -7.45 8.27
C LEU A 86 2.85 -7.98 6.95
N THR A 87 1.59 -8.41 6.97
CA THR A 87 0.85 -8.92 5.81
C THR A 87 -0.20 -7.95 5.29
N GLU A 88 -0.59 -6.96 6.10
CA GLU A 88 -1.62 -5.99 5.75
C GLU A 88 -1.13 -4.56 5.93
N LEU A 89 -1.53 -3.69 5.00
CA LEU A 89 -1.54 -2.24 5.15
C LEU A 89 -2.88 -1.82 5.75
N GLN A 90 -2.82 -0.94 6.73
CA GLN A 90 -3.98 -0.37 7.41
C GLN A 90 -3.93 1.14 7.30
N PHE A 91 -4.97 1.74 6.70
CA PHE A 91 -5.14 3.18 6.67
C PHE A 91 -5.87 3.67 7.92
N ASP A 92 -5.67 4.93 8.28
CA ASP A 92 -6.38 5.54 9.42
C ASP A 92 -7.88 5.74 9.19
N SER A 93 -8.34 5.60 7.95
CA SER A 93 -9.76 5.46 7.59
C SER A 93 -10.37 4.13 8.04
N GLY A 94 -9.55 3.14 8.40
CA GLY A 94 -9.96 1.76 8.68
C GLY A 94 -9.92 0.84 7.46
N LYS A 95 -9.57 1.34 6.26
CA LYS A 95 -9.34 0.48 5.09
C LYS A 95 -8.13 -0.43 5.35
N THR A 96 -8.30 -1.72 5.10
CA THR A 96 -7.24 -2.72 5.19
C THR A 96 -7.02 -3.37 3.83
N MET A 97 -5.75 -3.67 3.52
CA MET A 97 -5.36 -4.28 2.26
C MET A 97 -4.27 -5.31 2.54
N THR A 98 -4.42 -6.52 2.00
CA THR A 98 -3.28 -7.42 1.91
C THR A 98 -2.27 -6.82 0.94
N PHE A 99 -0.99 -6.84 1.29
CA PHE A 99 0.04 -6.28 0.43
C PHE A 99 1.20 -7.26 0.25
N THR A 100 1.85 -7.14 -0.90
CA THR A 100 3.19 -7.67 -1.12
C THR A 100 4.01 -6.57 -1.76
N VAL A 101 5.26 -6.43 -1.34
CA VAL A 101 6.15 -5.39 -1.86
C VAL A 101 7.56 -5.95 -2.01
N ASP A 102 8.18 -5.64 -3.13
CA ASP A 102 9.62 -5.74 -3.35
C ASP A 102 10.13 -4.42 -3.96
N GLU A 103 11.38 -4.41 -4.43
CA GLU A 103 12.00 -3.21 -4.98
C GLU A 103 11.19 -2.59 -6.13
N ASN A 104 10.60 -3.44 -6.99
CA ASN A 104 9.98 -3.04 -8.25
C ASN A 104 8.49 -3.33 -8.33
N HIS A 105 7.93 -4.14 -7.43
CA HIS A 105 6.53 -4.53 -7.45
C HIS A 105 5.83 -4.19 -6.14
N LEU A 106 4.60 -3.69 -6.27
CA LEU A 106 3.65 -3.55 -5.18
C LEU A 106 2.35 -4.20 -5.63
N SER A 107 1.81 -5.11 -4.82
CA SER A 107 0.45 -5.60 -4.98
C SER A 107 -0.40 -5.15 -3.80
N LEU A 108 -1.57 -4.60 -4.07
CA LEU A 108 -2.60 -4.27 -3.08
C LEU A 108 -3.86 -5.08 -3.40
N ASP A 109 -4.28 -5.90 -2.45
CA ASP A 109 -5.44 -6.79 -2.56
C ASP A 109 -6.45 -6.45 -1.46
N PHE A 110 -7.66 -6.06 -1.85
CA PHE A 110 -8.70 -5.65 -0.91
C PHE A 110 -10.10 -5.68 -1.51
N THR A 111 -11.11 -5.57 -0.64
CA THR A 111 -12.52 -5.49 -1.04
C THR A 111 -13.07 -4.09 -0.81
N VAL A 112 -13.73 -3.53 -1.83
CA VAL A 112 -14.50 -2.29 -1.73
C VAL A 112 -15.97 -2.67 -1.52
N ALA A 113 -16.56 -2.16 -0.44
CA ALA A 113 -17.97 -2.44 -0.13
C ALA A 113 -18.91 -1.81 -1.20
N PRO A 114 -20.04 -2.46 -1.51
CA PRO A 114 -21.01 -1.91 -2.45
C PRO A 114 -21.59 -0.59 -1.92
N PRO A 115 -21.73 0.44 -2.77
CA PRO A 115 -22.46 1.64 -2.39
C PRO A 115 -23.92 1.31 -2.06
N THR A 116 -24.47 1.95 -1.03
CA THR A 116 -25.88 1.78 -0.67
C THR A 116 -26.78 2.46 -1.71
N GLY A 117 -27.30 1.68 -2.66
CA GLY A 117 -28.34 2.11 -3.61
C GLY A 117 -27.81 2.65 -4.94
N GLY A 118 -27.39 1.75 -5.84
CA GLY A 118 -26.99 2.09 -7.21
C GLY A 118 -26.45 0.88 -7.97
N ARG A 119 -26.14 1.06 -9.26
CA ARG A 119 -25.35 0.08 -10.03
C ARG A 119 -23.97 -0.07 -9.38
N THR A 120 -23.52 -1.31 -9.19
CA THR A 120 -22.31 -1.66 -8.41
C THR A 120 -21.10 -2.02 -9.28
N ASP A 121 -21.31 -2.16 -10.58
CA ASP A 121 -20.32 -2.59 -11.58
C ASP A 121 -19.14 -1.61 -11.61
N GLY A 122 -17.93 -2.11 -11.36
CA GLY A 122 -16.68 -1.36 -11.32
C GLY A 122 -16.53 -0.44 -10.10
N LEU A 123 -17.50 -0.41 -9.19
CA LEU A 123 -17.53 0.47 -8.01
C LEU A 123 -17.26 -0.27 -6.69
N SER A 124 -17.33 -1.60 -6.71
CA SER A 124 -17.25 -2.45 -5.51
C SER A 124 -16.77 -3.85 -5.86
N GLY A 125 -16.55 -4.68 -4.84
CA GLY A 125 -16.03 -6.03 -5.00
C GLY A 125 -14.54 -6.12 -4.68
N HIS A 126 -13.96 -7.26 -5.01
CA HIS A 126 -12.56 -7.55 -4.74
C HIS A 126 -11.69 -6.97 -5.84
N PHE A 127 -10.70 -6.17 -5.45
CA PHE A 127 -9.74 -5.51 -6.32
C PHE A 127 -8.34 -6.03 -6.06
N VAL A 128 -7.57 -6.20 -7.13
CA VAL A 128 -6.12 -6.39 -7.09
C VAL A 128 -5.46 -5.31 -7.94
N PHE A 129 -4.65 -4.47 -7.29
CA PHE A 129 -3.80 -3.47 -7.94
C PHE A 129 -2.36 -3.99 -7.95
N ALA A 130 -1.80 -4.23 -9.13
CA ALA A 130 -0.41 -4.62 -9.30
C ALA A 130 0.36 -3.50 -9.98
N PHE A 131 1.26 -2.86 -9.24
CA PHE A 131 2.12 -1.80 -9.74
C PHE A 131 3.50 -2.35 -10.10
N THR A 132 4.14 -1.72 -11.09
CA THR A 132 5.51 -2.04 -11.48
C THR A 132 6.28 -0.73 -11.69
N LYS A 133 7.53 -0.71 -11.27
CA LYS A 133 8.48 0.39 -11.50
C LYS A 133 9.46 0.03 -12.62
#